data_AF-A0A7H9ARL0-F1
#
_entry.id   AF-A0A7H9ARL0-F1
#
_cell.length_a   1.000
_cell.length_b   1.000
_cell.length_c   1.000
_cell.angle_alpha   90.00
_cell.angle_beta   90.00
_cell.angle_gamma   90.00
#
_symmetry.space_group_name_H-M   'P 1'
#
loop_
_entity.id
_entity.type
_entity.pdbx_description
1 polymer ?
#
loop_
_entity_poly.entity_id
_entity_poly.type
_entity_poly.pdbx_seq_one_letter_code
_entity_poly.pdbx_strand_id
1 'polypeptide(L)'
;MVFIPRFEADTVNLSLYDELNDRTYPYQLAAIYLDGLMEVELTHTFSEGEMYSFEVSDNGDNLMYRGKIFITEQTDLQNYSTHPDFLYD
;
A
#
# COMPACT_ATOMS: atom_id res chain seq x y z
N MET A 1 1.24 2.30 7.16
CA MET A 1 -0.12 2.32 6.61
C MET A 1 -1.10 2.56 7.74
N VAL A 2 -2.28 3.11 7.43
CA VAL A 2 -3.35 3.37 8.41
C VAL A 2 -4.66 2.79 7.87
N PHE A 3 -5.39 2.04 8.69
CA PHE A 3 -6.67 1.45 8.30
C PHE A 3 -7.64 1.38 9.48
N ILE A 4 -8.94 1.27 9.18
CA ILE A 4 -9.97 1.00 10.20
C ILE A 4 -10.03 -0.52 10.36
N PRO A 5 -9.59 -1.09 11.50
CA PRO A 5 -9.59 -2.53 11.67
C PRO A 5 -10.99 -3.03 12.04
N ARG A 6 -11.26 -4.32 11.82
CA ARG A 6 -12.49 -4.95 12.33
C ARG A 6 -12.48 -5.11 13.86
N PHE A 7 -11.30 -5.15 14.46
CA PHE A 7 -11.07 -5.29 15.90
C PHE A 7 -9.64 -4.87 16.25
N GLU A 8 -9.33 -4.65 17.52
CA GLU A 8 -8.02 -4.20 17.99
C GLU A 8 -7.05 -5.37 18.21
N ALA A 9 -5.76 -5.16 17.91
CA ALA A 9 -4.68 -6.09 18.19
C ALA A 9 -3.35 -5.33 18.31
N ASP A 10 -2.47 -5.73 19.23
CA ASP A 10 -1.14 -5.12 19.41
C ASP A 10 -0.13 -5.60 18.35
N THR A 11 -0.38 -6.75 17.74
CA THR A 11 0.47 -7.37 16.73
C THR A 11 -0.41 -7.97 15.66
N VAL A 12 -0.01 -7.75 14.41
CA VAL A 12 -0.72 -8.25 13.23
C VAL A 12 0.23 -9.01 12.32
N ASN A 13 -0.34 -9.97 11.58
CA ASN A 13 0.32 -10.65 10.49
C ASN A 13 -0.15 -10.01 9.18
N LEU A 14 0.80 -9.57 8.36
CA LEU A 14 0.54 -9.04 7.03
C LEU A 14 1.06 -10.00 5.98
N SER A 15 0.19 -10.42 5.08
CA SER A 15 0.54 -11.17 3.88
C SER A 15 0.49 -10.22 2.69
N LEU A 16 1.64 -9.93 2.07
CA LEU A 16 1.73 -9.11 0.87
C LEU A 16 1.92 -10.04 -0.34
N TYR A 17 0.94 -10.08 -1.22
CA TYR A 17 0.94 -10.87 -2.44
C TYR A 17 1.25 -10.00 -3.66
N ASP A 18 2.36 -10.28 -4.30
CA ASP A 18 2.78 -9.75 -5.59
C ASP A 18 2.01 -10.46 -6.72
N GLU A 19 1.09 -9.73 -7.35
CA GLU A 19 0.21 -10.28 -8.39
C GLU A 19 0.93 -10.52 -9.71
N LEU A 20 2.09 -9.87 -9.93
CA LEU A 20 2.84 -10.01 -11.18
C LEU A 20 3.79 -11.20 -11.14
N ASN A 21 4.47 -11.39 -10.01
CA ASN A 21 5.49 -12.43 -9.85
C ASN A 21 4.98 -13.68 -9.13
N ASP A 22 3.69 -13.73 -8.77
CA ASP A 22 3.05 -14.81 -8.01
C ASP A 22 3.82 -15.16 -6.72
N ARG A 23 4.17 -14.13 -5.95
CA ARG A 23 5.00 -14.27 -4.76
C ARG A 23 4.34 -13.66 -3.53
N THR A 24 4.37 -14.39 -2.42
CA THR A 24 3.86 -13.91 -1.13
C THR A 24 5.01 -13.57 -0.19
N TYR A 25 4.91 -12.42 0.49
CA TYR A 25 5.83 -11.95 1.50
C TYR A 25 5.08 -11.83 2.85
N PRO A 26 5.39 -12.70 3.82
CA PRO A 26 4.80 -12.61 5.15
C PRO A 26 5.58 -11.62 6.03
N TYR A 27 4.85 -10.85 6.83
CA TYR A 27 5.37 -9.91 7.81
C TYR A 27 4.61 -10.05 9.13
N GLN A 28 5.32 -9.89 10.24
CA GLN A 28 4.72 -9.70 11.55
C GLN A 28 5.06 -8.29 12.02
N LEU A 29 4.03 -7.48 12.27
CA LEU A 29 4.15 -6.05 12.50
C LEU A 29 3.54 -5.68 13.85
N ALA A 30 4.20 -4.77 14.57
CA ALA A 30 3.58 -4.10 15.71
C ALA A 30 2.50 -3.13 15.20
N ALA A 31 1.38 -3.07 15.90
CA ALA A 31 0.27 -2.18 15.59
C ALA A 31 0.10 -1.14 16.69
N ILE A 32 -0.22 0.08 16.28
CA ILE A 32 -0.58 1.18 17.17
C ILE A 32 -2.06 1.48 16.92
N TYR A 33 -2.87 1.45 17.98
CA TYR A 33 -4.27 1.81 17.91
C TYR A 33 -4.49 3.20 18.52
N LEU A 34 -4.99 4.13 17.71
CA LEU A 34 -5.25 5.51 18.12
C LEU A 34 -6.53 6.02 17.45
N ASP A 35 -7.45 6.56 18.24
CA ASP A 35 -8.68 7.20 17.76
C ASP A 35 -9.52 6.35 16.78
N GLY A 36 -9.56 5.03 16.99
CA GLY A 36 -10.32 4.11 16.14
C GLY A 36 -9.58 3.61 14.89
N LEU A 37 -8.36 4.10 14.66
CA LEU A 37 -7.50 3.72 13.55
C LEU A 37 -6.37 2.81 14.02
N MET A 38 -5.96 1.90 13.15
CA MET A 38 -4.80 1.05 13.34
C MET A 38 -3.69 1.49 12.39
N GLU A 39 -2.53 1.76 12.95
CA GLU A 39 -1.31 2.10 12.23
C GLU A 39 -0.31 0.95 12.32
N VAL A 40 0.24 0.55 11.18
CA VAL A 40 1.30 -0.45 11.10
C VAL A 40 2.37 0.03 10.13
N GLU A 41 3.64 -0.15 10.48
CA GLU A 41 4.77 0.22 9.63
C GLU A 41 5.21 -0.98 8.79
N LEU A 42 5.06 -0.88 7.47
CA LEU A 42 5.50 -1.91 6.53
C LEU A 42 6.78 -1.43 5.83
N THR A 43 7.87 -2.16 5.99
CA THR A 43 9.10 -1.95 5.22
C THR A 43 9.18 -2.99 4.10
N HIS A 44 8.96 -2.55 2.86
CA HIS A 44 9.07 -3.37 1.66
C HIS A 44 9.67 -2.54 0.53
N THR A 45 10.52 -3.14 -0.31
CA THR A 45 11.06 -2.48 -1.50
C THR A 45 10.10 -2.72 -2.66
N PHE A 46 9.39 -1.68 -3.06
CA PHE A 46 8.46 -1.72 -4.20
C PHE A 46 9.19 -1.33 -5.49
N SER A 47 8.84 -1.98 -6.61
CA SER A 47 9.34 -1.64 -7.95
C SER A 47 8.21 -1.06 -8.81
N GLU A 48 8.60 -0.28 -9.83
CA GLU A 48 7.66 0.35 -10.76
C GLU A 48 6.78 -0.69 -11.47
N GLY A 49 5.48 -0.36 -11.59
CA GLY A 49 4.51 -1.16 -12.34
C GLY A 49 4.04 -2.41 -11.60
N GLU A 50 4.54 -2.66 -10.39
CA GLU A 50 4.09 -3.77 -9.56
C GLU A 50 2.72 -3.50 -8.94
N MET A 51 1.95 -4.59 -8.83
CA MET A 51 0.63 -4.60 -8.22
C MET A 51 0.64 -5.63 -7.10
N TYR A 52 0.20 -5.20 -5.92
CA TYR A 52 0.11 -6.07 -4.78
C TYR A 52 -1.31 -6.08 -4.23
N SER A 53 -1.70 -7.23 -3.69
CA SER A 53 -2.77 -7.30 -2.71
C SER A 53 -2.17 -7.60 -1.35
N PHE A 54 -2.81 -7.14 -0.29
CA PHE A 54 -2.37 -7.49 1.04
C PHE A 54 -3.55 -7.80 1.95
N GLU A 55 -3.32 -8.71 2.87
CA GLU A 55 -4.24 -9.08 3.93
C GLU A 55 -3.56 -8.87 5.27
N VAL A 56 -4.29 -8.31 6.21
CA VAL A 56 -3.87 -8.11 7.60
C VAL A 56 -4.76 -8.96 8.48
N SER A 57 -4.16 -9.86 9.25
CA SER A 57 -4.81 -10.70 10.24
C SER A 57 -4.21 -10.49 11.62
N ASP A 58 -4.92 -10.91 12.66
CA ASP A 58 -4.35 -10.99 14.00
C ASP A 58 -3.48 -12.25 14.18
N ASN A 59 -2.97 -12.44 15.40
CA ASN A 59 -2.23 -13.64 15.79
C ASN A 59 -3.07 -14.94 15.78
N GLY A 60 -4.39 -14.83 15.65
CA GLY A 60 -5.32 -15.95 15.54
C GLY A 60 -5.79 -16.21 14.10
N ASP A 61 -5.13 -15.60 13.10
CA ASP A 61 -5.47 -15.69 11.67
C ASP A 61 -6.86 -15.14 11.31
N ASN A 62 -7.44 -14.31 12.16
CA ASN A 62 -8.70 -13.62 11.86
C ASN A 62 -8.43 -12.41 10.96
N LEU A 63 -9.04 -12.39 9.77
CA LEU A 63 -8.88 -11.28 8.82
C LEU A 63 -9.43 -9.96 9.40
N MET A 64 -8.54 -8.98 9.53
CA MET A 64 -8.83 -7.63 10.02
C MET A 64 -9.09 -6.66 8.88
N TYR A 65 -8.25 -6.70 7.85
CA TYR A 65 -8.28 -5.76 6.73
C TYR A 65 -7.69 -6.39 5.48
N ARG A 66 -8.10 -5.89 4.30
CA ARG A 66 -7.53 -6.27 3.02
C ARG A 66 -7.50 -5.06 2.09
N GLY A 67 -6.47 -4.97 1.28
CA GLY A 67 -6.28 -3.88 0.34
C GLY A 67 -5.49 -4.27 -0.89
N LYS A 68 -5.34 -3.31 -1.79
CA LYS A 68 -4.47 -3.38 -2.96
C LYS A 68 -3.53 -2.18 -2.97
N ILE A 69 -2.32 -2.39 -3.47
CA ILE A 69 -1.29 -1.39 -3.67
C ILE A 69 -0.95 -1.41 -5.15
N PHE A 70 -1.04 -0.25 -5.79
CA PHE A 70 -0.63 -0.04 -7.17
C PHE A 70 0.55 0.91 -7.17
N ILE A 71 1.71 0.43 -7.62
CA ILE A 71 2.93 1.25 -7.66
C ILE A 71 2.98 1.93 -9.03
N THR A 72 2.74 3.24 -9.04
CA THR A 72 2.85 4.07 -10.25
C THR A 72 4.07 4.98 -10.15
N GLU A 73 4.83 5.10 -11.23
CA GLU A 73 5.86 6.11 -11.36
C GLU A 73 5.30 7.31 -12.15
N GLN A 74 5.59 8.54 -11.70
CA GLN A 74 5.22 9.77 -12.39
C GLN A 74 6.37 10.38 -13.20
N THR A 75 7.51 9.70 -13.32
CA THR A 75 8.69 10.25 -14.02
C THR A 75 8.49 10.31 -15.54
N ASP A 76 7.61 9.46 -16.08
CA ASP A 76 7.05 9.64 -17.43
C ASP A 76 5.95 10.73 -17.38
N LEU A 77 6.38 11.97 -17.13
CA LEU A 77 5.58 13.17 -17.41
C LEU A 77 5.10 13.02 -18.86
N GLN A 78 3.81 12.70 -19.04
CA GLN A 78 3.18 12.72 -20.37
C GLN A 78 3.67 13.98 -21.08
N ASN A 79 4.31 13.79 -22.25
CA ASN A 79 4.95 14.81 -23.09
C ASN A 79 3.95 15.89 -23.54
N TYR A 80 3.37 16.64 -22.61
CA TYR A 80 2.52 17.77 -22.90
C TYR A 80 3.42 18.98 -23.14
N SER A 81 3.66 19.23 -24.43
CA SER A 81 4.15 20.52 -24.91
C SER A 81 3.08 21.57 -24.58
N THR A 82 3.33 22.39 -23.56
CA THR A 82 2.60 23.66 -23.42
C THR A 82 3.11 24.56 -24.54
N HIS A 83 2.28 24.76 -25.56
CA HIS A 83 2.57 25.75 -26.60
C HIS A 83 2.45 27.13 -25.94
N PRO A 84 3.51 27.95 -25.90
CA PRO A 84 3.34 29.35 -25.54
C PRO A 84 2.47 29.98 -26.62
N ASP A 85 1.34 30.54 -26.20
CA ASP A 85 0.45 31.30 -27.07
C ASP A 85 1.20 32.57 -27.48
N PHE A 86 1.75 32.58 -28.70
CA PHE A 86 2.39 33.77 -29.27
C PHE A 86 1.28 34.76 -29.64
N LEU A 87 0.85 35.57 -28.66
CA LEU A 87 0.18 36.83 -28.95
C LEU A 87 1.24 37.79 -29.52
N TYR A 88 1.17 38.00 -30.83
CA TYR A 88 1.86 39.06 -31.54
C TYR A 88 1.47 40.42 -30.95
N ASP A 89 2.47 41.25 -30.64
CA ASP A 89 2.41 42.72 -30.67
C ASP A 89 3.67 43.24 -31.38
#